data_AF-A0A354X963-F1
#
_entry.id   AF-A0A354X963-F1
#
_cell.length_a   1.000
_cell.length_b   1.000
_cell.length_c   1.000
_cell.angle_alpha   90.00
_cell.angle_beta   90.00
_cell.angle_gamma   90.00
#
_symmetry.space_group_name_H-M   'P 1'
#
loop_
_entity.id
_entity.type
_entity.pdbx_description
1 polymer ?
#
loop_
_entity_poly.entity_id
_entity_poly.type
_entity_poly.pdbx_seq_one_letter_code
_entity_poly.pdbx_strand_id
1 'polypeptide(L)'
;VGNDVAIAVGGMQGHFELNVFKPVMAANFLQSAQLLGDAAVSFDIHCVSGIEPNKPRIKELVNNSLMLVTALNPKIGYYKAAEIANAAHKNGTTLKEEAVRLGYVSAEDFDKWVRPEDMTKSLD
;
A
#
# COMPACT_ATOMS: atom_id res chain seq x y z
N VAL A 1 -8.96 -22.08 2.22
CA VAL A 1 -8.44 -22.37 3.59
C VAL A 1 -9.08 -23.62 4.18
N GLY A 2 -10.40 -23.66 4.43
CA GLY A 2 -11.04 -24.88 4.99
C GLY A 2 -10.82 -26.15 4.14
N ASN A 3 -11.02 -26.04 2.83
CA ASN A 3 -10.79 -27.16 1.90
C ASN A 3 -9.34 -27.66 1.89
N ASP A 4 -8.37 -26.76 2.09
CA ASP A 4 -6.95 -27.12 2.19
C ASP A 4 -6.67 -27.96 3.44
N VAL A 5 -7.26 -27.58 4.58
CA VAL A 5 -7.19 -28.38 5.82
C VAL A 5 -7.83 -29.76 5.62
N ALA A 6 -8.99 -29.83 4.96
CA ALA A 6 -9.65 -31.11 4.66
C ALA A 6 -8.79 -32.02 3.77
N ILE A 7 -8.12 -31.45 2.77
CA ILE A 7 -7.16 -32.17 1.91
C ILE A 7 -5.96 -32.65 2.73
N ALA A 8 -5.39 -31.80 3.58
CA ALA A 8 -4.25 -32.16 4.42
C ALA A 8 -4.59 -33.30 5.40
N VAL A 9 -5.77 -33.24 6.02
CA VAL A 9 -6.28 -34.32 6.89
C VAL A 9 -6.55 -35.59 6.09
N GLY A 10 -7.15 -35.52 4.90
CA GLY A 10 -7.31 -36.69 4.03
C GLY A 10 -5.96 -37.29 3.59
N GLY A 11 -4.96 -36.44 3.33
CA GLY A 11 -3.62 -36.84 2.90
C GLY A 11 -2.85 -37.61 3.97
N MET A 12 -2.99 -37.25 5.25
CA MET A 12 -2.31 -37.93 6.36
C MET A 12 -2.89 -39.30 6.73
N GLN A 13 -4.11 -39.62 6.32
CA GLN A 13 -4.83 -40.85 6.70
C GLN A 13 -4.64 -42.02 5.70
N GLY A 14 -3.47 -42.11 5.06
CA GLY A 14 -3.13 -43.23 4.18
C GLY A 14 -2.67 -44.46 4.96
N HIS A 15 -3.13 -45.65 4.57
CA HIS A 15 -2.71 -46.92 5.18
C HIS A 15 -2.13 -47.87 4.13
N PHE A 16 -0.90 -48.34 4.37
CA PHE A 16 -0.17 -49.28 3.53
C PHE A 16 -0.15 -48.89 2.04
N GLU A 17 -0.66 -49.74 1.15
CA GLU A 17 -0.55 -49.57 -0.30
C GLU A 17 -1.48 -48.49 -0.86
N LEU A 18 -2.48 -48.01 -0.09
CA LEU A 18 -3.51 -47.13 -0.63
C LEU A 18 -4.11 -46.15 0.38
N ASN A 19 -4.08 -44.86 0.03
CA ASN A 19 -4.93 -43.86 0.68
C ASN A 19 -6.35 -43.94 0.09
N VAL A 20 -7.36 -44.19 0.93
CA VAL A 20 -8.78 -44.34 0.53
C VAL A 20 -9.61 -43.05 0.66
N PHE A 21 -9.00 -41.92 1.08
CA PHE A 21 -9.63 -40.61 1.19
C PHE A 21 -9.56 -39.79 -0.11
N LYS A 22 -9.11 -40.39 -1.23
CA LYS A 22 -8.99 -39.73 -2.54
C LYS A 22 -10.26 -38.97 -2.98
N PRO A 23 -11.49 -39.50 -2.80
CA PRO A 23 -12.69 -38.79 -3.24
C PRO A 23 -12.89 -37.44 -2.53
N VAL A 24 -12.71 -37.37 -1.21
CA VAL A 24 -12.88 -36.12 -0.45
C VAL A 24 -11.77 -35.11 -0.78
N MET A 25 -10.53 -35.59 -0.96
CA MET A 25 -9.41 -34.73 -1.36
C MET A 25 -9.64 -34.13 -2.76
N ALA A 26 -10.05 -34.95 -3.74
CA ALA A 26 -10.31 -34.51 -5.10
C ALA A 26 -11.49 -33.52 -5.15
N ALA A 27 -12.58 -33.80 -4.42
CA ALA A 27 -13.74 -32.91 -4.38
C ALA A 27 -13.39 -31.52 -3.80
N ASN A 28 -12.65 -31.48 -2.69
CA ASN A 28 -12.20 -30.22 -2.08
C ASN A 28 -11.24 -29.45 -2.99
N PHE A 29 -10.36 -30.15 -3.71
CA PHE A 29 -9.42 -29.53 -4.63
C PHE A 29 -10.16 -28.90 -5.83
N LEU A 30 -11.00 -29.69 -6.50
CA LEU A 30 -11.77 -29.24 -7.66
C LEU A 30 -12.73 -28.10 -7.30
N GLN A 31 -13.41 -28.20 -6.15
CA GLN A 31 -14.28 -27.12 -5.67
C GLN A 31 -13.48 -25.84 -5.42
N SER A 32 -12.30 -25.93 -4.80
CA SER A 32 -11.46 -24.76 -4.55
C SER A 32 -10.99 -24.12 -5.86
N ALA A 33 -10.57 -24.94 -6.83
CA ALA A 33 -10.16 -24.47 -8.15
C ALA A 33 -11.30 -23.74 -8.88
N GLN A 34 -12.51 -24.31 -8.87
CA GLN A 34 -13.69 -23.70 -9.46
C GLN A 34 -14.04 -22.37 -8.79
N LEU A 35 -14.12 -22.36 -7.44
CA LEU A 35 -14.46 -21.15 -6.69
C LEU A 35 -13.44 -20.04 -6.90
N LEU A 36 -12.14 -20.36 -6.91
CA LEU A 36 -11.09 -19.36 -7.16
C LEU A 36 -11.15 -18.83 -8.59
N GLY A 37 -11.37 -19.69 -9.58
CA GLY A 37 -11.53 -19.29 -10.98
C GLY A 37 -12.73 -18.38 -11.18
N ASP A 38 -13.91 -18.80 -10.72
CA ASP A 38 -15.15 -18.04 -10.85
C ASP A 38 -15.09 -16.72 -10.08
N ALA A 39 -14.55 -16.73 -8.85
CA ALA A 39 -14.42 -15.53 -8.04
C ALA A 39 -13.42 -14.54 -8.66
N ALA A 40 -12.31 -15.01 -9.23
CA ALA A 40 -11.34 -14.14 -9.90
C ALA A 40 -11.95 -13.45 -11.12
N VAL A 41 -12.67 -14.19 -11.97
CA VAL A 41 -13.36 -13.64 -13.15
C VAL A 41 -14.46 -12.67 -12.72
N SER A 42 -15.28 -13.03 -11.74
CA SER A 42 -16.34 -12.17 -11.22
C SER A 42 -15.78 -10.89 -10.60
N PHE A 43 -14.71 -10.98 -9.81
CA PHE A 43 -14.06 -9.83 -9.19
C PHE A 43 -13.43 -8.90 -10.22
N ASP A 44 -12.83 -9.44 -11.29
CA ASP A 44 -12.30 -8.65 -12.39
C ASP A 44 -13.41 -7.83 -13.08
N ILE A 45 -14.50 -8.50 -13.49
CA ILE A 45 -15.60 -7.89 -14.25
C ILE A 45 -16.39 -6.89 -13.39
N HIS A 46 -16.69 -7.25 -12.14
CA HIS A 46 -17.63 -6.50 -11.31
C HIS A 46 -16.98 -5.55 -10.30
N CYS A 47 -15.64 -5.57 -10.19
CA CYS A 47 -14.93 -4.67 -9.28
C CYS A 47 -13.71 -4.05 -9.96
N VAL A 48 -12.71 -4.86 -10.35
CA VAL A 48 -11.39 -4.34 -10.77
C VAL A 48 -11.47 -3.50 -12.04
N SER A 49 -12.20 -3.98 -13.04
CA SER A 49 -12.32 -3.30 -14.34
C SER A 49 -12.95 -1.90 -14.25
N GLY A 50 -13.66 -1.60 -13.17
CA GLY A 50 -14.31 -0.30 -12.94
C GLY A 50 -13.60 0.60 -11.93
N ILE A 51 -12.41 0.23 -11.45
CA ILE A 51 -11.69 1.04 -10.45
C ILE A 51 -11.20 2.35 -11.09
N GLU A 52 -11.73 3.47 -10.61
CA GLU A 52 -11.30 4.81 -10.99
C GLU A 52 -10.69 5.57 -9.80
N PRO A 53 -9.58 6.30 -10.01
CA PRO A 53 -8.96 7.05 -8.92
C PRO A 53 -9.77 8.29 -8.57
N ASN A 54 -10.04 8.49 -7.28
CA ASN A 54 -10.50 9.79 -6.76
C ASN A 54 -9.31 10.78 -6.73
N LYS A 55 -8.98 11.33 -7.90
CA LYS A 55 -7.84 12.25 -8.08
C LYS A 55 -7.87 13.46 -7.15
N PRO A 56 -9.02 14.14 -6.92
CA PRO A 56 -9.08 15.24 -5.96
C PRO A 56 -8.64 14.83 -4.55
N ARG A 57 -9.16 13.69 -4.04
CA ARG A 57 -8.82 13.20 -2.71
C ARG A 57 -7.37 12.77 -2.59
N ILE A 58 -6.84 12.09 -3.61
CA ILE A 58 -5.44 11.67 -3.65
C ILE A 58 -4.52 12.89 -3.61
N LYS A 59 -4.79 13.92 -4.43
CA LYS A 59 -4.00 15.14 -4.47
C LYS A 59 -4.01 15.89 -3.14
N GLU A 60 -5.18 16.00 -2.51
CA GLU A 60 -5.32 16.59 -1.18
C GLU A 60 -4.45 15.88 -0.13
N LEU A 61 -4.54 14.54 -0.07
CA LEU A 61 -3.78 13.73 0.89
C LEU A 61 -2.27 13.82 0.68
N VAL A 62 -1.82 13.81 -0.58
CA VAL A 62 -0.39 13.96 -0.90
C VAL A 62 0.12 15.33 -0.47
N ASN A 63 -0.60 16.40 -0.81
CA ASN A 63 -0.17 17.77 -0.49
C ASN A 63 -0.16 18.06 1.02
N ASN A 64 -1.04 17.41 1.78
CA ASN A 64 -1.14 17.57 3.24
C ASN A 64 -0.26 16.58 4.02
N SER A 65 0.46 15.69 3.33
CA SER A 65 1.28 14.67 3.99
C SER A 65 2.55 15.29 4.59
N LEU A 66 2.74 15.07 5.89
CA LEU A 66 3.96 15.45 6.60
C LEU A 66 5.18 14.61 6.19
N MET A 67 4.97 13.49 5.49
CA MET A 67 6.06 12.59 5.07
C MET A 67 6.92 13.16 3.93
N LEU A 68 6.40 14.16 3.20
CA LEU A 68 7.15 14.85 2.15
C LEU A 68 8.35 15.66 2.69
N VAL A 69 8.40 15.87 4.01
CA VAL A 69 9.48 16.59 4.68
C VAL A 69 10.86 15.96 4.45
N THR A 70 10.91 14.65 4.17
CA THR A 70 12.18 13.94 3.93
C THR A 70 12.92 14.45 2.68
N ALA A 71 12.21 15.03 1.71
CA ALA A 71 12.81 15.71 0.56
C ALA A 71 13.68 16.92 0.96
N LEU A 72 13.43 17.51 2.14
CA LEU A 72 14.19 18.63 2.65
C LEU A 72 15.49 18.21 3.33
N ASN A 73 15.63 16.95 3.77
CA ASN A 73 16.80 16.47 4.52
C ASN A 73 18.14 16.77 3.82
N PRO A 74 18.32 16.53 2.51
CA PRO A 74 19.59 16.82 1.82
C PRO A 74 19.87 18.32 1.63
N LYS A 75 18.87 19.18 1.82
CA LYS A 75 18.97 20.63 1.56
C LYS A 75 19.18 21.43 2.85
N ILE A 76 18.45 21.09 3.91
CA ILE A 76 18.47 21.83 5.19
C ILE A 76 18.92 20.99 6.38
N GLY A 77 19.16 19.69 6.18
CA GLY A 77 19.54 18.75 7.23
C GLY A 77 18.34 18.19 8.00
N TYR A 78 18.55 17.02 8.62
CA TYR A 78 17.51 16.26 9.32
C TYR A 78 16.81 17.03 10.44
N TYR A 79 17.57 17.71 11.31
CA TYR A 79 17.00 18.40 12.47
C TYR A 79 16.02 19.52 12.08
N LYS A 80 16.39 20.36 11.11
CA LYS A 80 15.51 21.44 10.61
C LYS A 80 14.27 20.90 9.92
N ALA A 81 14.41 19.82 9.15
CA ALA A 81 13.29 19.15 8.51
C ALA A 81 12.33 18.54 9.56
N ALA A 82 12.85 17.85 10.57
CA ALA A 82 12.05 17.30 11.66
C ALA A 82 11.32 18.39 12.45
N GLU A 83 11.94 19.56 12.66
CA GLU A 83 11.32 20.71 13.30
C GLU A 83 10.12 21.25 12.49
N ILE A 84 10.25 21.38 11.16
CA ILE A 84 9.15 21.76 10.27
C ILE A 84 7.99 20.77 10.39
N ALA A 85 8.24 19.46 10.34
CA ALA A 85 7.19 18.45 10.44
C ALA A 85 6.46 18.48 11.79
N ASN A 86 7.21 18.62 12.89
CA ASN A 86 6.62 18.70 14.24
C ASN A 86 5.81 19.99 14.41
N ALA A 87 6.28 21.11 13.87
CA ALA A 87 5.54 22.36 13.90
C ALA A 87 4.23 22.26 13.09
N ALA A 88 4.29 21.69 11.89
CA ALA A 88 3.12 21.50 11.02
C ALA A 88 2.07 20.59 11.68
N HIS A 89 2.52 19.50 12.30
CA HIS A 89 1.64 18.61 13.05
C HIS A 89 0.97 19.31 14.24
N LYS A 90 1.75 20.05 15.04
CA LYS A 90 1.25 20.74 16.23
C LYS A 90 0.28 21.88 15.89
N ASN A 91 0.55 22.62 14.82
CA ASN A 91 -0.22 23.79 14.43
C ASN A 91 -1.38 23.45 13.49
N GLY A 92 -1.44 22.23 12.95
CA GLY A 92 -2.44 21.84 11.95
C GLY A 92 -2.25 22.54 10.60
N THR A 93 -1.02 22.93 10.29
CA THR A 93 -0.62 23.67 9.08
C THR A 93 0.13 22.78 8.10
N THR A 94 0.40 23.27 6.90
CA THR A 94 1.16 22.55 5.88
C THR A 94 2.67 22.64 6.12
N LEU A 95 3.43 21.69 5.56
CA LEU A 95 4.90 21.75 5.58
C LEU A 95 5.43 23.03 4.92
N LYS A 96 4.78 23.51 3.85
CA LYS A 96 5.21 24.71 3.13
C LYS A 96 5.06 25.95 4.00
N GLU A 97 3.91 26.10 4.67
CA GLU A 97 3.66 27.21 5.58
C GLU A 97 4.70 27.26 6.70
N GLU A 98 4.99 26.12 7.32
CA GLU A 98 5.96 26.05 8.43
C GLU A 98 7.40 26.20 7.96
N ALA A 99 7.77 25.66 6.80
CA ALA A 99 9.11 25.82 6.23
C ALA A 99 9.45 27.29 5.95
N VAL A 100 8.46 28.05 5.46
CA VAL A 100 8.57 29.49 5.22
C VAL A 100 8.51 30.27 6.53
N ARG A 101 7.59 29.94 7.44
CA ARG A 101 7.41 30.62 8.75
C ARG A 101 8.67 30.51 9.63
N LEU A 102 9.32 29.34 9.63
CA LEU A 102 10.57 29.11 10.36
C LEU A 102 11.79 29.71 9.64
N GLY A 103 11.63 30.19 8.40
CA GLY A 103 12.69 30.82 7.61
C GLY A 103 13.76 29.85 7.12
N TYR A 104 13.47 28.54 7.10
CA TYR A 104 14.42 27.53 6.66
C TYR A 104 14.43 27.33 5.15
N VAL A 105 13.30 27.60 4.48
CA VAL A 105 13.12 27.40 3.05
C VAL A 105 12.22 28.51 2.51
N SER A 106 12.54 29.06 1.34
CA SER A 106 11.64 29.98 0.63
C SER A 106 10.45 29.20 0.02
N ALA A 107 9.34 29.89 -0.28
CA ALA A 107 8.20 29.21 -0.93
C ALA A 107 8.59 28.61 -2.30
N GLU A 108 9.48 29.29 -3.02
CA GLU A 108 10.00 28.89 -4.33
C GLU A 108 10.91 27.66 -4.24
N ASP A 109 11.81 27.63 -3.25
CA ASP A 109 12.69 26.49 -3.01
C ASP A 109 11.89 25.27 -2.54
N PHE A 110 10.84 25.48 -1.72
CA PHE A 110 9.95 24.40 -1.30
C PHE A 110 9.28 23.74 -2.50
N ASP A 111 8.68 24.53 -3.40
CA ASP A 111 8.03 24.01 -4.60
C ASP A 111 9.03 23.33 -5.55
N LYS A 112 10.29 23.78 -5.55
CA LYS A 112 11.36 23.18 -6.37
C LYS A 112 11.86 21.86 -5.79
N TRP A 113 11.96 21.72 -4.47
CA TRP A 113 12.58 20.57 -3.82
C TRP A 113 11.57 19.49 -3.41
N VAL A 114 10.35 19.88 -3.05
CA VAL A 114 9.32 18.96 -2.57
C VAL A 114 8.39 18.59 -3.71
N ARG A 115 8.84 17.64 -4.54
CA ARG A 115 8.12 17.14 -5.71
C ARG A 115 7.72 15.67 -5.50
N PRO A 116 6.47 15.37 -5.11
CA PRO A 116 6.03 14.00 -4.85
C PRO A 116 6.27 13.04 -6.02
N GLU A 117 6.18 13.52 -7.26
CA GLU A 117 6.45 12.76 -8.48
C GLU A 117 7.90 12.25 -8.57
N ASP A 118 8.85 12.97 -7.99
CA ASP A 118 10.27 12.59 -7.98
C ASP A 118 10.59 11.65 -6.79
N MET A 119 9.68 11.53 -5.81
CA MET A 119 9.84 10.69 -4.61
C MET A 119 9.31 9.26 -4.79
N THR A 120 8.93 8.88 -6.02
CA THR A 120 8.38 7.55 -6.34
C THR A 120 9.39 6.62 -7.03
N LYS A 121 10.63 7.05 -7.19
CA LYS A 121 11.69 6.34 -7.93
C LYS A 121 12.97 6.24 -7.11
N SER A 122 13.86 5.32 -7.51
CA SER A 122 15.23 5.26 -6.99
C SER A 122 15.99 6.55 -7.35
N LEU A 123 16.89 6.96 -6.45
CA LEU A 123 17.84 8.05 -6.68
C LEU A 123 19.06 7.45 -7.40
N ASP A 124 18.98 7.34 -8.72
CA ASP A 124 20.12 6.98 -9.58
C ASP A 124 20.88 8.24 -10.04
#